data_AF-E3FZ14-F1
#
_entry.id   AF-E3FZ14-F1
#
_cell.length_a   1.000
_cell.length_b   1.000
_cell.length_c   1.000
_cell.angle_alpha   90.00
_cell.angle_beta   90.00
_cell.angle_gamma   90.00
#
_symmetry.space_group_name_H-M   'P 1'
#
loop_
_entity.id
_entity.type
_entity.pdbx_description
1 polymer ?
#
loop_
_entity_poly.entity_id
_entity_poly.type
_entity_poly.pdbx_seq_one_letter_code
_entity_poly.pdbx_strand_id
1 'polypeptide(L)'
;MKAMTRKQFRKARGQGMTEYIIIVALIAIAAIGVITLFGDNVRKLFGASASALAGNDNYEVQTQETTDALHNKNIKNFAQENSY
;
A
#
# COMPACT_ATOMS: atom_id res chain seq x y z
N MET A 1 26.93 -34.18 -36.04
CA MET A 1 27.05 -33.15 -34.99
C MET A 1 26.35 -31.89 -35.46
N LYS A 2 25.29 -31.44 -34.78
CA LYS A 2 24.59 -30.18 -35.13
C LYS A 2 24.35 -29.41 -33.84
N ALA A 3 25.14 -28.36 -33.62
CA ALA A 3 24.99 -27.49 -32.47
C ALA A 3 23.73 -26.64 -32.65
N MET A 4 22.77 -26.79 -31.74
CA MET A 4 21.58 -25.94 -31.67
C MET A 4 21.99 -24.61 -31.02
N THR A 5 22.22 -23.59 -31.85
CA THR A 5 22.55 -22.24 -31.40
C THR A 5 21.35 -21.66 -30.64
N ARG A 6 21.45 -21.60 -29.30
CA ARG A 6 20.46 -20.90 -28.47
C ARG A 6 20.47 -19.42 -28.86
N LYS A 7 19.35 -18.93 -29.41
CA LYS A 7 19.12 -17.50 -29.64
C LYS A 7 19.21 -16.79 -28.30
N GLN A 8 20.37 -16.20 -28.01
CA GLN A 8 20.53 -15.27 -26.91
C GLN A 8 19.64 -14.07 -27.22
N PHE A 9 18.58 -13.87 -26.44
CA PHE A 9 17.81 -12.63 -26.47
C PHE A 9 18.78 -11.47 -26.24
N ARG A 10 19.06 -10.71 -27.30
CA ARG A 10 19.86 -9.48 -27.25
C ARG A 10 19.15 -8.54 -26.28
N LYS A 11 19.69 -8.39 -25.06
CA LYS A 11 19.30 -7.34 -24.11
C LYS A 11 19.46 -6.00 -24.84
N ALA A 12 18.34 -5.32 -25.10
CA ALA A 12 18.36 -4.06 -25.80
C ALA A 12 18.98 -2.99 -24.88
N ARG A 13 20.04 -2.32 -25.33
CA ARG A 13 20.60 -1.15 -24.65
C ARG A 13 19.52 -0.06 -24.65
N GLY A 14 19.02 0.29 -23.46
CA GLY A 14 17.91 1.23 -23.23
C GLY A 14 16.74 0.64 -22.41
N GLN A 15 16.66 -0.69 -22.32
CA GLN A 15 15.58 -1.49 -21.69
C GLN A 15 15.68 -1.58 -20.16
N GLY A 16 15.95 -0.47 -19.46
CA GLY A 16 16.16 -0.54 -18.02
C GLY A 16 15.79 0.73 -17.31
N MET A 17 16.45 1.85 -17.60
CA MET A 17 16.33 3.01 -16.71
C MET A 17 14.91 3.58 -16.67
N THR A 18 14.26 3.81 -17.82
CA THR A 18 12.89 4.36 -17.85
C THR A 18 11.85 3.36 -17.36
N GLU A 19 11.97 2.08 -17.72
CA GLU A 19 11.02 1.03 -17.28
C GLU A 19 11.09 0.83 -15.76
N TYR A 20 12.29 0.79 -15.18
CA TYR A 20 12.46 0.75 -13.74
C TYR A 20 11.93 2.01 -13.06
N ILE A 21 12.16 3.20 -13.62
CA ILE A 21 11.61 4.45 -13.09
C ILE A 21 10.08 4.42 -13.06
N ILE A 22 9.44 3.94 -14.13
CA ILE A 22 7.98 3.83 -14.20
C ILE A 22 7.47 2.84 -13.15
N ILE A 23 8.07 1.66 -13.03
CA ILE A 23 7.66 0.66 -12.02
C ILE A 23 7.83 1.22 -10.60
N VAL A 24 8.95 1.89 -10.32
CA VAL A 24 9.21 2.52 -9.01
C VAL A 24 8.17 3.61 -8.72
N ALA A 25 7.82 4.44 -9.71
CA ALA A 25 6.78 5.46 -9.54
C ALA A 25 5.42 4.85 -9.20
N LEU A 26 5.04 3.72 -9.85
CA LEU A 26 3.79 3.02 -9.56
C LEU A 26 3.79 2.42 -8.14
N ILE A 27 4.90 1.81 -7.71
CA ILE A 27 5.04 1.28 -6.36
C ILE A 27 4.95 2.42 -5.32
N ALA A 28 5.57 3.58 -5.60
CA ALA A 28 5.53 4.72 -4.70
C ALA A 28 4.10 5.25 -4.49
N ILE A 29 3.32 5.37 -5.56
CA ILE A 29 1.90 5.79 -5.46
C ILE A 29 1.08 4.78 -4.64
N ALA A 30 1.25 3.48 -4.90
CA ALA A 30 0.58 2.44 -4.14
C ALA A 30 0.98 2.46 -2.66
N ALA A 31 2.27 2.67 -2.36
CA ALA A 31 2.79 2.75 -1.00
C ALA A 31 2.22 3.94 -0.23
N ILE A 32 2.06 5.10 -0.86
CA ILE A 32 1.39 6.26 -0.24
C ILE A 32 -0.03 5.87 0.20
N GLY A 33 -0.79 5.20 -0.68
CA GLY A 33 -2.14 4.71 -0.35
C GLY A 33 -2.16 3.72 0.82
N VAL A 34 -1.30 2.71 0.81
CA VAL A 34 -1.24 1.72 1.89
C VAL A 34 -0.80 2.34 3.21
N ILE A 35 0.25 3.18 3.21
CA ILE A 35 0.79 3.78 4.43
C ILE A 35 -0.20 4.78 5.02
N THR A 36 -0.90 5.57 4.20
CA THR A 36 -1.92 6.49 4.71
C THR A 36 -3.13 5.78 5.30
N LEU A 37 -3.57 4.67 4.68
CA LEU A 37 -4.72 3.91 5.16
C LEU A 37 -4.43 3.03 6.37
N PHE A 38 -3.23 2.42 6.43
CA PHE A 38 -2.92 1.38 7.41
C PHE A 38 -1.78 1.77 8.38
N GLY A 39 -0.99 2.80 8.08
CA GLY A 39 0.19 3.17 8.86
C GLY A 39 -0.14 3.55 10.31
N ASP A 40 -1.22 4.29 10.52
CA ASP A 40 -1.66 4.67 11.87
C ASP A 40 -2.08 3.46 12.71
N ASN A 41 -2.80 2.51 12.09
CA ASN A 41 -3.18 1.26 12.75
C ASN A 41 -1.94 0.43 13.11
N VAL A 42 -1.04 0.20 12.15
CA VAL A 42 0.21 -0.53 12.40
C VAL A 42 1.03 0.13 13.53
N ARG A 43 1.15 1.45 13.54
CA ARG A 43 1.86 2.20 14.60
C ARG A 43 1.22 2.01 15.97
N LYS A 44 -0.10 2.05 16.07
CA LYS A 44 -0.84 1.84 17.32
C LYS A 44 -0.64 0.42 17.85
N LEU A 45 -0.75 -0.60 16.99
CA LEU A 45 -0.49 -1.98 17.39
C LEU A 45 0.94 -2.15 17.90
N PHE A 46 1.93 -1.56 17.22
CA PHE A 46 3.33 -1.64 17.65
C PHE A 46 3.55 -0.95 19.00
N GLY A 47 2.92 0.21 19.21
CA GLY A 47 2.92 0.92 20.50
C GLY A 47 2.29 0.09 21.61
N ALA A 48 1.16 -0.56 21.33
CA ALA A 48 0.50 -1.49 22.25
C ALA A 48 1.42 -2.63 22.68
N SER A 49 2.05 -3.29 21.71
CA SER A 49 2.96 -4.41 21.97
C SER A 49 4.16 -3.96 22.79
N ALA A 50 4.70 -2.76 22.53
CA ALA A 50 5.78 -2.18 23.32
C ALA A 50 5.33 -1.85 24.75
N SER A 51 4.13 -1.28 24.94
CA SER A 51 3.57 -0.98 26.27
C SER A 51 3.25 -2.23 27.08
N ALA A 52 2.69 -3.27 26.45
CA ALA A 52 2.45 -4.56 27.08
C ALA A 52 3.76 -5.24 27.49
N LEU A 53 4.79 -5.19 26.63
CA LEU A 53 6.13 -5.71 26.96
C LEU A 53 6.78 -4.94 28.12
N ALA A 54 6.49 -3.64 28.25
CA ALA A 54 6.94 -2.82 29.38
C ALA A 54 6.13 -3.07 30.67
N GLY A 55 5.18 -4.00 30.68
CA GLY A 55 4.37 -4.37 31.85
C GLY A 55 3.18 -3.45 32.10
N ASN A 56 2.76 -2.67 31.09
CA ASN A 56 1.59 -1.82 31.20
C ASN A 56 0.36 -2.53 30.59
N ASP A 57 -0.35 -3.28 31.43
CA ASP A 57 -1.44 -4.18 31.02
C ASP A 57 -2.75 -3.47 30.62
N ASN A 58 -2.84 -2.15 30.83
CA ASN A 58 -4.06 -1.37 30.58
C ASN A 58 -4.09 -0.67 29.21
N TYR A 59 -3.29 -1.11 28.24
CA TYR A 59 -3.31 -0.53 26.90
C TYR A 59 -4.46 -1.10 26.06
N GLU A 60 -5.57 -0.37 25.98
CA GLU A 60 -6.66 -0.67 25.05
C GLU A 60 -6.28 -0.19 23.65
N VAL A 61 -6.06 -1.14 22.73
CA VAL A 61 -5.71 -0.84 21.34
C VAL A 61 -6.95 -0.30 20.60
N GLN A 62 -7.15 1.02 20.65
CA GLN A 62 -8.14 1.68 19.80
C GLN A 62 -7.57 1.85 18.38
N THR A 63 -7.57 0.76 17.60
CA THR A 63 -7.46 0.87 16.15
C THR A 63 -8.59 1.74 15.65
N GLN A 64 -8.34 2.56 14.63
CA GLN A 64 -9.46 3.14 13.90
C GLN A 64 -10.14 1.97 13.20
N GLU A 65 -11.20 1.44 13.80
CA GLU A 65 -12.25 0.80 12.99
C GLU A 65 -12.59 1.80 11.90
N THR A 66 -12.74 1.32 10.66
CA THR A 66 -13.14 2.11 9.51
C THR A 66 -14.33 2.96 9.93
N THR A 67 -14.08 4.23 10.31
CA THR A 67 -15.13 5.06 10.88
C THR A 67 -16.24 5.16 9.84
N ASP A 68 -17.49 5.10 10.28
CA ASP A 68 -18.69 5.14 9.44
C ASP A 68 -18.73 6.34 8.46
N ALA A 69 -17.84 7.33 8.65
CA ALA A 69 -17.52 8.38 7.70
C ALA A 69 -17.08 7.87 6.31
N LEU A 70 -16.50 6.67 6.20
CA LEU A 70 -16.17 6.03 4.90
C LEU A 70 -17.29 5.12 4.37
N HIS A 71 -18.18 4.60 5.23
CA HIS A 71 -19.37 3.85 4.78
C HIS A 71 -20.37 4.74 4.02
N ASN A 72 -20.41 6.04 4.35
CA ASN A 72 -21.31 6.99 3.69
C ASN A 72 -20.77 7.58 2.38
N LYS A 73 -19.59 7.17 1.89
CA LYS A 73 -19.04 7.62 0.59
C LYS A 73 -18.96 6.48 -0.43
N ASN A 74 -19.99 5.64 -0.46
CA ASN A 74 -20.19 4.68 -1.53
C ASN A 74 -20.76 5.36 -2.78
N ILE A 75 -20.61 4.74 -3.95
CA ILE A 75 -21.10 5.24 -5.26
C ILE A 75 -22.60 5.60 -5.23
N LYS A 76 -23.36 5.00 -4.31
CA LYS A 76 -24.78 5.28 -4.05
C LYS A 76 -25.03 6.69 -3.45
N ASN A 77 -24.10 7.23 -2.69
CA ASN A 77 -24.23 8.53 -2.00
C ASN A 77 -23.57 9.69 -2.76
N PHE A 78 -22.68 9.39 -3.71
CA PHE A 78 -21.99 10.40 -4.53
C PHE A 78 -22.96 11.25 -5.37
N ALA A 79 -24.08 10.65 -5.83
CA ALA A 79 -25.13 11.35 -6.58
C ALA A 79 -26.08 12.17 -5.69
N GLN A 80 -26.23 11.81 -4.41
CA GLN A 80 -27.08 12.54 -3.46
C GLN A 80 -26.41 13.81 -2.93
N GLU A 81 -25.07 13.82 -2.78
CA GLU A 81 -24.32 15.01 -2.33
C GLU A 81 -24.13 16.08 -3.42
N ASN A 82 -24.39 15.79 -4.70
CA ASN A 82 -24.13 16.70 -5.84
C ASN A 82 -25.38 17.05 -6.67
N SER A 83 -26.58 16.79 -6.16
CA SER A 83 -27.81 17.28 -6.80
C SER A 83 -28.10 18.70 -6.29
N TYR A 84 -27.83 19.70 -7.13
CA TYR A 84 -28.27 21.09 -6.92
C TYR A 84 -29.80 21.20 -6.97
#